data_AF-A0A662KZE7-F1
#
_entry.id   AF-A0A662KZE7-F1
#
_cell.length_a   1.000
_cell.length_b   1.000
_cell.length_c   1.000
_cell.angle_alpha   90.00
_cell.angle_beta   90.00
_cell.angle_gamma   90.00
#
_symmetry.space_group_name_H-M   'P 1'
#
loop_
_entity.id
_entity.type
_entity.pdbx_description
1 polymer ?
#
loop_
_entity_poly.entity_id
_entity_poly.type
_entity_poly.pdbx_seq_one_letter_code
_entity_poly.pdbx_strand_id
1 'polypeptide(L)' 'MNALSRRILKILEETPIKPVSEHLLRKQCSDLGIEFENIRNEDIPMLAERLSKILPFFIGNSRAEEVVGKIKKLGG' A
#
# COMPACT_ATOMS: atom_id res chain seq x y z
N MET A 1 -5.83 -10.85 -8.87
CA MET A 1 -5.87 -9.73 -7.90
C MET A 1 -7.31 -9.44 -7.49
N ASN A 2 -7.62 -9.42 -6.19
CA ASN A 2 -8.95 -9.13 -5.67
C ASN A 2 -9.29 -7.61 -5.73
N ALA A 3 -10.49 -7.23 -5.31
CA ALA A 3 -10.91 -5.83 -5.35
C ALA A 3 -10.09 -4.91 -4.43
N LEU A 4 -9.70 -5.41 -3.25
CA LEU A 4 -8.96 -4.63 -2.26
C LEU A 4 -7.51 -4.39 -2.71
N SER A 5 -6.82 -5.44 -3.17
CA SER A 5 -5.49 -5.34 -3.76
C SER A 5 -5.44 -4.35 -4.93
N ARG A 6 -6.43 -4.39 -5.83
CA ARG A 6 -6.56 -3.43 -6.94
C ARG A 6 -6.72 -1.99 -6.46
N ARG A 7 -7.51 -1.76 -5.41
CA ARG A 7 -7.73 -0.41 -4.86
C ARG A 7 -6.46 0.17 -4.23
N ILE A 8 -5.73 -0.63 -3.46
CA ILE A 8 -4.46 -0.22 -2.84
C ILE A 8 -3.44 0.11 -3.92
N LEU A 9 -3.30 -0.77 -4.93
CA LEU A 9 -2.40 -0.53 -6.04
C LEU A 9 -2.73 0.79 -6.76
N LYS A 10 -4.02 1.03 -7.06
CA LYS A 10 -4.47 2.27 -7.70
C LYS A 10 -4.10 3.52 -6.89
N ILE A 11 -4.24 3.49 -5.56
CA ILE A 11 -3.83 4.61 -4.70
C ILE A 11 -2.32 4.88 -4.84
N LEU A 12 -1.49 3.83 -4.90
CA LEU A 12 -0.05 3.98 -5.10
C LEU A 12 0.28 4.48 -6.51
N GLU A 13 -0.46 4.08 -7.53
CA GLU A 13 -0.30 4.54 -8.92
C GLU A 13 -0.68 6.01 -9.14
N GLU A 14 -1.42 6.63 -8.22
CA GLU A 14 -1.72 8.07 -8.20
C GLU A 14 -0.54 8.93 -7.68
N THR A 15 0.61 8.31 -7.44
CA THR A 15 1.82 8.96 -6.94
C THR A 15 2.97 8.90 -7.97
N PRO A 16 4.05 9.67 -7.78
CA PRO A 16 5.21 9.63 -8.69
C PRO A 16 5.90 8.25 -8.76
N ILE A 17 5.64 7.35 -7.80
CA ILE A 17 6.19 5.98 -7.83
C ILE A 17 5.39 5.01 -8.70
N LYS A 18 4.40 5.47 -9.47
CA LYS A 18 3.60 4.63 -10.37
C LYS A 18 4.40 3.54 -11.12
N PRO A 19 5.57 3.81 -11.73
CA PRO A 19 6.34 2.78 -12.44
C PRO A 19 6.80 1.61 -11.57
N VAL A 20 6.89 1.81 -10.25
CA VAL A 20 7.36 0.81 -9.27
C VAL A 20 6.30 0.42 -8.25
N SER A 21 5.10 1.00 -8.29
CA SER A 21 4.03 0.79 -7.30
C SER A 21 3.65 -0.67 -7.11
N GLU A 22 3.50 -1.43 -8.21
CA GLU A 22 3.17 -2.85 -8.12
C GLU A 22 4.30 -3.66 -7.48
N HIS A 23 5.53 -3.43 -7.92
CA HIS A 23 6.69 -4.13 -7.38
C HIS A 23 6.89 -3.83 -5.89
N LEU A 24 6.77 -2.56 -5.50
CA LEU A 24 6.85 -2.13 -4.11
C LEU A 24 5.77 -2.80 -3.25
N LEU A 25 4.52 -2.81 -3.73
CA LEU A 25 3.41 -3.42 -3.01
C LEU A 25 3.57 -4.94 -2.90
N ARG A 26 3.94 -5.63 -3.98
CA ARG A 26 4.27 -7.08 -3.98
C ARG A 26 5.37 -7.39 -2.96
N LYS A 27 6.44 -6.58 -2.94
CA LYS A 27 7.55 -6.73 -2.00
C LYS A 27 7.08 -6.57 -0.55
N GLN A 28 6.28 -5.54 -0.25
CA GLN A 28 5.78 -5.32 1.12
C GLN A 28 4.81 -6.41 1.55
N CYS A 29 3.91 -6.86 0.67
CA CYS A 29 3.03 -7.99 0.94
C CYS A 29 3.85 -9.25 1.26
N SER A 30 4.85 -9.57 0.43
CA SER A 30 5.73 -10.72 0.65
C SER A 30 6.51 -10.62 1.96
N ASP A 31 7.07 -9.45 2.30
CA ASP A 31 7.82 -9.24 3.54
C ASP A 31 6.93 -9.40 4.79
N LEU A 32 5.62 -9.22 4.65
CA LEU A 32 4.62 -9.34 5.71
C LEU A 32 3.87 -10.69 5.70
N GLY A 33 4.16 -11.58 4.75
CA GLY A 33 3.41 -12.83 4.57
C GLY A 33 1.97 -12.64 4.06
N ILE A 34 1.66 -11.50 3.45
CA ILE A 34 0.36 -11.19 2.83
C ILE A 34 0.37 -11.63 1.37
N GLU A 35 -0.69 -12.29 0.91
CA GLU A 35 -0.88 -12.62 -0.50
C GLU A 35 -1.27 -11.36 -1.29
N PHE A 36 -0.37 -10.82 -2.12
CA PHE A 36 -0.62 -9.63 -2.94
C PHE A 36 -1.89 -9.73 -3.78
N GLU A 37 -2.14 -10.90 -4.38
CA GLU A 37 -3.31 -11.12 -5.24
C GLU A 37 -4.62 -11.19 -4.46
N ASN A 38 -4.57 -11.34 -3.12
CA ASN A 38 -5.73 -11.56 -2.26
C ASN A 38 -5.59 -10.89 -0.88
N ILE A 39 -5.30 -9.58 -0.85
CA ILE A 39 -5.23 -8.81 0.41
C ILE A 39 -6.60 -8.82 1.08
N ARG A 40 -6.64 -9.11 2.39
CA ARG A 40 -7.85 -9.13 3.22
C ARG A 40 -7.91 -7.87 4.08
N ASN A 41 -9.10 -7.53 4.58
CA ASN A 41 -9.29 -6.34 5.43
C ASN A 41 -8.42 -6.38 6.69
N GLU A 42 -8.24 -7.56 7.28
CA GLU A 42 -7.37 -7.77 8.46
C GLU A 42 -5.89 -7.51 8.19
N ASP A 43 -5.45 -7.55 6.93
CA ASP A 43 -4.06 -7.29 6.55
C ASP A 43 -3.77 -5.77 6.45
N ILE A 44 -4.81 -4.93 6.33
CA ILE A 44 -4.71 -3.49 6.08
C ILE A 44 -3.93 -2.74 7.18
N PRO A 45 -4.18 -2.94 8.49
CA PRO A 45 -3.46 -2.22 9.53
C PRO A 45 -1.94 -2.44 9.44
N MET A 46 -1.52 -3.70 9.26
CA MET A 46 -0.10 -4.08 9.18
C MET A 46 0.54 -3.55 7.89
N LEU A 47 -0.15 -3.67 6.75
CA LEU A 47 0.32 -3.13 5.48
C LEU A 47 0.44 -1.60 5.51
N ALA A 48 -0.53 -0.91 6.09
CA ALA A 48 -0.53 0.54 6.23
C ALA A 48 0.63 1.02 7.12
N GLU A 49 0.91 0.32 8.22
CA GLU A 49 2.06 0.61 9.08
C GLU A 49 3.39 0.40 8.34
N ARG A 50 3.51 -0.67 7.56
CA ARG A 50 4.72 -0.90 6.75
C ARG A 50 4.90 0.20 5.71
N LEU A 51 3.82 0.57 5.00
CA LEU A 51 3.83 1.63 4.00
C LEU A 51 4.14 3.00 4.59
N SER A 52 3.69 3.31 5.81
CA SER A 52 4.02 4.59 6.46
C SER A 52 5.51 4.73 6.78
N LYS A 53 6.23 3.62 6.93
CA LYS A 53 7.68 3.63 7.13
C LYS A 53 8.44 3.80 5.82
N ILE A 54 7.94 3.23 4.72
CA ILE A 54 8.72 3.20 3.46
C ILE A 54 8.36 4.30 2.46
N LEU A 55 7.08 4.71 2.37
CA LEU A 55 6.65 5.68 1.37
C LEU A 55 7.30 7.06 1.53
N PRO A 56 7.60 7.57 2.74
CA PRO A 56 8.25 8.88 2.89
C PRO A 56 9.57 9.01 2.12
N PHE A 57 10.33 7.92 1.98
CA PHE A 57 11.59 7.92 1.22
C PHE A 57 11.40 8.15 -0.28
N PHE A 58 10.20 7.87 -0.80
CA PHE A 58 9.92 7.99 -2.23
C PHE A 58 9.11 9.23 -2.58
N ILE A 59 8.16 9.61 -1.72
CA ILE A 59 7.15 10.64 -2.03
C ILE A 59 7.06 11.76 -0.98
N GLY A 60 7.94 11.74 0.04
CA GLY A 60 7.95 12.69 1.15
C GLY A 60 6.89 12.40 2.22
N ASN A 61 7.10 12.92 3.43
CA ASN A 61 6.25 12.63 4.60
C ASN A 61 4.78 12.99 4.38
N SER A 62 4.49 14.22 3.94
CA SER A 62 3.12 14.72 3.78
C SER A 62 2.30 13.86 2.81
N ARG A 63 2.85 13.50 1.65
CA ARG A 63 2.15 12.68 0.67
C ARG A 63 2.05 11.22 1.10
N ALA A 64 3.06 10.71 1.80
CA ALA A 64 3.02 9.37 2.38
C ALA A 64 1.90 9.22 3.42
N GLU A 65 1.74 10.20 4.30
CA GLU A 65 0.64 10.24 5.28
C GLU A 65 -0.73 10.24 4.60
N GLU A 66 -0.92 11.02 3.54
CA GLU A 66 -2.17 11.04 2.77
C GLU A 66 -2.48 9.66 2.16
N VAL A 67 -1.50 9.04 1.51
CA VAL A 67 -1.63 7.72 0.87
C VAL A 67 -1.96 6.64 1.90
N VAL A 68 -1.22 6.60 3.01
CA VAL A 68 -1.47 5.66 4.10
C VAL A 68 -2.85 5.88 4.70
N GLY A 69 -3.28 7.14 4.85
CA GLY A 69 -4.62 7.48 5.32
C GLY A 69 -5.72 6.93 4.40
N LYS A 70 -5.54 7.02 3.08
CA LYS A 70 -6.47 6.41 2.11
C LYS A 70 -6.52 4.89 2.24
N ILE A 71 -5.37 4.24 2.41
CA ILE A 71 -5.27 2.77 2.55
C ILE A 71 -5.92 2.30 3.85
N LYS A 72 -5.69 2.99 4.98
CA LYS A 72 -6.30 2.65 6.28
C LYS A 72 -7.83 2.63 6.22
N LYS A 73 -8.44 3.60 5.51
CA LYS A 73 -9.89 3.69 5.29
C LYS A 73 -10.49 2.55 4.46
N LEU A 74 -9.66 1.69 3.86
CA LEU A 74 -10.14 0.51 3.14
C LEU A 74 -10.36 -0.71 4.06
N GLY A 75 -9.71 -0.75 5.22
CA GLY A 75 -9.77 -1.89 6.15
C GLY A 75 -10.92 -1.81 7.17
N GLY A 76 -11.60 -0.68 7.26
CA GLY A 76 -12.70 -0.40 8.19
C GLY A 76 -13.31 0.97 7.90
#